data_AF-A0A973I9E4-F1
#
_entry.id   AF-A0A973I9E4-F1
#
_cell.length_a   1.000
_cell.length_b   1.000
_cell.length_c   1.000
_cell.angle_alpha   90.00
_cell.angle_beta   90.00
_cell.angle_gamma   90.00
#
_symmetry.space_group_name_H-M   'P 1'
#
loop_
_entity.id
_entity.type
_entity.pdbx_description
1 polymer ?
#
loop_
_entity_poly.entity_id
_entity_poly.type
_entity_poly.pdbx_seq_one_letter_code
_entity_poly.pdbx_strand_id
1 'polypeptide(L)' 'VTLSAKLDTIDFYAQYGFMPHGNVFMKAGIPRRHARGSIENILNTIG' A
#
# COMPACT_ATOMS: atom_id res chain seq x y z
N VAL A 1 -0.82 -3.09 -9.50
CA VAL A 1 -1.85 -2.21 -8.89
C VAL A 1 -1.18 -1.23 -7.94
N THR A 2 -1.70 -0.01 -7.84
CA THR A 2 -1.20 1.01 -6.91
C THR A 2 -2.37 1.51 -6.05
N LEU A 3 -2.13 1.68 -4.75
CA LEU A 3 -3.10 2.26 -3.81
C LEU A 3 -2.45 3.36 -2.97
N SER A 4 -3.28 4.27 -2.44
CA SER A 4 -2.85 5.30 -1.48
C SER A 4 -3.32 4.91 -0.07
N ALA A 5 -2.46 4.26 0.69
CA ALA A 5 -2.74 3.86 2.07
C ALA A 5 -2.45 5.01 3.05
N LYS A 6 -3.15 5.00 4.18
CA LYS A 6 -2.74 5.80 5.34
C LYS A 6 -1.42 5.23 5.88
N LEU A 7 -0.62 6.06 6.55
CA LEU A 7 0.64 5.59 7.12
C LEU A 7 0.45 4.54 8.22
N ASP A 8 -0.60 4.65 9.02
CA ASP A 8 -0.93 3.70 10.09
C ASP A 8 -1.36 2.32 9.56
N THR A 9 -1.82 2.23 8.31
CA THR A 9 -2.26 0.98 7.69
C THR A 9 -1.35 0.48 6.57
N ILE A 10 -0.23 1.16 6.28
CA ILE A 10 0.58 0.78 5.12
C ILE A 10 1.28 -0.57 5.31
N ASP A 11 1.70 -0.89 6.53
CA ASP A 11 2.34 -2.16 6.86
C ASP A 11 1.34 -3.33 6.82
N PHE A 12 0.06 -3.08 7.09
CA PHE A 12 -1.00 -4.07 6.86
C PHE A 12 -1.06 -4.49 5.39
N TYR A 13 -1.00 -3.55 4.45
CA TYR A 13 -0.98 -3.89 3.02
C TYR A 13 0.30 -4.61 2.60
N ALA A 14 1.41 -4.42 3.33
CA ALA A 14 2.64 -5.15 3.05
C ALA A 14 2.50 -6.66 3.24
N GLN A 15 1.61 -7.08 4.15
CA GLN A 15 1.28 -8.50 4.36
C GLN A 15 0.57 -9.13 3.16
N TYR A 16 -0.02 -8.33 2.26
CA TYR A 16 -0.73 -8.79 1.06
C TYR A 16 0.08 -8.55 -0.23
N GLY A 17 1.41 -8.44 -0.12
CA GLY A 17 2.29 -8.31 -1.28
C GLY A 17 2.35 -6.91 -1.90
N PHE A 18 1.84 -5.88 -1.19
CA PHE A 18 2.10 -4.49 -1.57
C PHE A 18 3.42 -4.00 -0.98
N MET A 19 4.15 -3.17 -1.71
CA MET A 19 5.37 -2.54 -1.23
C MET A 19 5.19 -1.02 -1.17
N PRO A 20 5.50 -0.36 -0.04
CA PRO A 20 5.44 1.09 0.06
C PRO A 20 6.40 1.73 -0.96
N HIS A 21 5.95 2.75 -1.67
CA HIS A 21 6.79 3.47 -2.63
C HIS A 21 6.46 4.96 -2.70
N GLY A 22 7.42 5.74 -3.20
CA GLY A 22 7.30 7.20 -3.29
C GLY A 22 7.32 7.90 -1.94
N ASN A 23 7.01 9.19 -1.97
CA ASN A 23 7.03 10.07 -0.81
C ASN A 23 5.70 10.05 -0.04
N VAL A 24 5.76 10.44 1.22
CA VAL A 24 4.57 10.71 2.05
C VAL A 24 3.92 12.01 1.56
N PHE A 25 2.59 12.03 1.50
CA PHE A 25 1.81 13.20 1.13
C PHE A 25 0.55 13.33 1.99
N MET A 26 -0.02 14.54 2.03
CA MET A 26 -1.26 14.81 2.77
C MET A 26 -2.47 14.64 1.86
N LYS A 27 -3.49 13.90 2.32
CA LYS A 27 -4.81 13.81 1.66
C LYS A 27 -5.92 13.93 2.69
N ALA A 28 -6.73 14.98 2.56
CA ALA A 28 -7.81 15.32 3.51
C ALA A 28 -7.32 15.37 4.97
N GLY A 29 -6.17 16.01 5.20
CA GLY A 29 -5.56 16.13 6.55
C GLY A 29 -4.89 14.87 7.08
N ILE A 30 -4.89 13.76 6.33
CA ILE A 30 -4.30 12.49 6.75
C ILE A 30 -3.02 12.22 5.97
N PRO A 31 -1.90 11.88 6.64
CA PRO A 31 -0.67 11.49 5.97
C PRO A 31 -0.82 10.10 5.33
N ARG A 32 -0.45 10.03 4.05
CA ARG A 32 -0.59 8.84 3.22
C ARG A 32 0.68 8.58 2.44
N ARG A 33 0.84 7.34 1.99
CA ARG A 33 1.91 6.94 1.08
C ARG A 33 1.36 5.93 0.08
N HIS A 34 1.94 5.92 -1.12
CA HIS A 34 1.57 4.92 -2.10
C HIS A 34 2.15 3.55 -1.76
N ALA A 35 1.40 2.50 -2.10
CA ALA A 35 1.86 1.13 -2.06
C ALA A 35 1.56 0.47 -3.40
N ARG A 36 2.52 -0.30 -3.92
CA ARG A 36 2.46 -0.96 -5.23
C ARG A 36 2.59 -2.46 -5.04
N GLY A 37 1.69 -3.23 -5.65
CA GLY A 37 1.77 -4.68 -5.68
C GLY A 37 1.59 -5.22 -7.11
N SER A 38 2.18 -6.39 -7.38
CA SER A 38 1.85 -7.18 -8.56
C SER A 38 0.53 -7.92 -8.32
N ILE A 39 -0.32 -8.04 -9.33
CA ILE A 39 -1.58 -8.80 -9.22
C ILE A 39 -1.28 -10.25 -8.86
N GLU A 40 -0.27 -10.84 -9.50
CA GLU A 40 0.16 -12.22 -9.24
C GLU A 40 0.56 -12.42 -7.77
N ASN A 41 1.37 -11.52 -7.22
CA ASN A 41 1.77 -11.59 -5.80
C ASN A 41 0.59 -11.40 -4.86
N ILE A 42 -0.30 -10.44 -5.14
CA ILE A 42 -1.48 -10.18 -4.30
C ILE A 42 -2.39 -11.42 -4.28
N LEU A 43 -2.65 -12.02 -5.45
CA LEU A 43 -3.49 -13.22 -5.55
C LEU A 43 -2.86 -14.43 -4.86
N ASN A 44 -1.55 -14.65 -5.02
CA ASN A 44 -0.83 -15.74 -4.35
C ASN A 44 -0.75 -15.57 -2.81
N THR A 45 -0.96 -14.36 -2.29
CA THR A 45 -0.93 -14.09 -0.85
C THR A 45 -2.31 -14.21 -0.20
N ILE A 46 -3.38 -14.16 -1.00
CA ILE A 46 -4.77 -14.28 -0.53
C ILE A 46 -5.31 -15.71 -0.73
N GLY A 47 -4.72 -16.48 -1.64
CA GLY A 47 -5.08 -17.86 -1.99
C GLY A 47 -4.58 -18.91 -1.02
#